data_AF-A0A969JBM7-F1
#
_entry.id   AF-A0A969JBM7-F1
#
_cell.length_a   1.000
_cell.length_b   1.000
_cell.length_c   1.000
_cell.angle_alpha   90.00
_cell.angle_beta   90.00
_cell.angle_gamma   90.00
#
_symmetry.space_group_name_H-M   'P 1'
#
loop_
_entity.id
_entity.type
_entity.pdbx_description
1 polymer ?
#
loop_
_entity_poly.entity_id
_entity_poly.type
_entity_poly.pdbx_seq_one_letter_code
_entity_poly.pdbx_strand_id
1 'polypeptide(L)'
;MTILVFGEGSTEEKVCKKVAELSGYQAQYISCGGTGQLNTTVINRISPLLQEQEPVYCIILRDLDAHMGETQTSIFQSISDALQRGLNAIGVQVDTPQMIQDSTHVNVYRLMMPDLKFRLAVHLATKRWHECFIKSTIDDYVLELALRQNTVIELAKKVSIPPDRLIAKITEEIPALLRSNANGIDDLTEAKDYVRLYAAVVKSATSPAVFAERTMAKAQEADICEIFQPLIAAFEFVGGA
;
A
#
# COMPACT_ATOMS: atom_id res chain seq x y z
N MET A 1 -2.22 18.16 -11.85
CA MET A 1 -1.52 18.09 -10.54
C MET A 1 -0.99 16.68 -10.40
N THR A 2 0.31 16.54 -10.14
CA THR A 2 0.97 15.25 -9.99
C THR A 2 1.27 15.00 -8.52
N ILE A 3 0.83 13.87 -7.99
CA ILE A 3 1.12 13.42 -6.62
C ILE A 3 2.32 12.48 -6.69
N LEU A 4 3.36 12.78 -5.92
CA LEU A 4 4.52 11.91 -5.78
C LEU A 4 4.18 10.79 -4.78
N VAL A 5 4.30 9.54 -5.19
CA VAL A 5 4.02 8.39 -4.33
C VAL A 5 5.32 7.64 -4.08
N PHE A 6 5.72 7.56 -2.83
CA PHE A 6 6.93 6.88 -2.38
C PHE A 6 6.56 5.55 -1.75
N GLY A 7 7.13 4.46 -2.24
CA GLY A 7 6.91 3.11 -1.69
C GLY A 7 8.06 2.18 -2.04
N GLU A 8 7.97 0.93 -1.61
CA GLU A 8 9.08 -0.02 -1.77
C GLU A 8 8.89 -0.93 -2.98
N GLY A 9 7.71 -1.54 -3.12
CA GLY A 9 7.45 -2.61 -4.08
C GLY A 9 6.64 -2.22 -5.32
N SER A 10 6.72 -3.10 -6.31
CA SER A 10 5.94 -2.96 -7.55
C SER A 10 4.45 -3.27 -7.37
N THR A 11 4.04 -3.94 -6.28
CA THR A 11 2.60 -4.12 -5.98
C THR A 11 1.97 -2.77 -5.66
N GLU A 12 2.61 -1.99 -4.80
CA GLU A 12 2.21 -0.65 -4.40
C GLU A 12 2.10 0.28 -5.60
N GLU A 13 3.06 0.22 -6.53
CA GLU A 13 3.01 0.99 -7.78
C GLU A 13 1.72 0.72 -8.56
N LYS A 14 1.38 -0.56 -8.76
CA LYS A 14 0.19 -0.96 -9.52
C LYS A 14 -1.11 -0.55 -8.83
N VAL A 15 -1.17 -0.74 -7.50
CA VAL A 15 -2.33 -0.35 -6.68
C VAL A 15 -2.50 1.16 -6.70
N CYS A 16 -1.45 1.93 -6.40
CA CYS A 16 -1.51 3.39 -6.33
C CYS A 16 -1.84 4.02 -7.67
N LYS A 17 -1.34 3.47 -8.78
CA LYS A 17 -1.74 3.95 -10.11
C LYS A 17 -3.25 3.85 -10.30
N LYS A 18 -3.84 2.69 -10.02
CA LYS A 18 -5.29 2.48 -10.20
C LYS A 18 -6.12 3.30 -9.22
N VAL A 19 -5.69 3.40 -7.95
CA VAL A 19 -6.38 4.21 -6.95
C VAL A 19 -6.33 5.69 -7.30
N ALA A 20 -5.17 6.21 -7.74
CA ALA A 20 -5.05 7.59 -8.19
C ALA A 20 -5.99 7.89 -9.37
N GLU A 21 -6.06 7.00 -10.35
CA GLU A 21 -6.99 7.13 -11.50
C GLU A 21 -8.45 7.23 -11.04
N LEU A 22 -8.88 6.37 -10.09
CA LEU A 22 -10.25 6.39 -9.54
C LEU A 22 -10.54 7.67 -8.74
N SER A 23 -9.54 8.20 -8.04
CA SER A 23 -9.64 9.46 -7.31
C SER A 23 -9.48 10.71 -8.20
N GLY A 24 -9.30 10.54 -9.52
CA GLY A 24 -9.17 11.66 -10.46
C GLY A 24 -7.81 12.38 -10.41
N TYR A 25 -6.76 11.72 -9.91
CA TYR A 25 -5.41 12.27 -9.78
C TYR A 25 -4.39 11.58 -10.69
N GLN A 26 -3.29 12.29 -10.96
CA GLN A 26 -2.10 11.69 -11.57
C GLN A 26 -1.09 11.36 -10.47
N ALA A 27 -0.61 10.11 -10.45
CA ALA A 27 0.42 9.66 -9.52
C ALA A 27 1.74 9.37 -10.26
N GLN A 28 2.85 9.90 -9.73
CA GLN A 28 4.19 9.47 -10.10
C GLN A 28 4.74 8.60 -8.97
N TYR A 29 4.84 7.30 -9.23
CA TYR A 29 5.44 6.37 -8.28
C TYR A 29 6.97 6.45 -8.30
N ILE A 30 7.57 6.43 -7.13
CA ILE A 30 9.02 6.49 -6.90
C ILE A 30 9.36 5.32 -5.97
N SER A 31 10.06 4.32 -6.54
CA SER A 31 10.56 3.20 -5.74
C SER A 31 11.72 3.68 -4.87
N CYS A 32 11.59 3.43 -3.57
CA CYS A 32 12.50 3.90 -2.55
C CYS A 32 13.63 2.93 -2.20
N GLY A 33 13.68 1.72 -2.80
CA GLY A 33 14.76 0.77 -2.53
C GLY A 33 14.87 0.34 -1.07
N GLY A 34 13.84 -0.34 -0.55
CA GLY A 34 13.80 -0.85 0.82
C GLY A 34 13.73 0.22 1.92
N THR A 35 13.46 -0.22 3.15
CA THR A 35 13.15 0.66 4.29
C THR A 35 14.26 1.68 4.62
N GLY A 36 15.53 1.31 4.45
CA GLY A 36 16.67 2.16 4.80
C GLY A 36 16.91 3.37 3.88
N GLN A 37 16.34 3.38 2.67
CA GLN A 37 16.56 4.45 1.69
C GLN A 37 15.34 5.36 1.48
N LEU A 38 14.19 5.03 2.09
CA LEU A 38 12.94 5.75 1.88
C LEU A 38 13.04 7.23 2.25
N ASN A 39 13.47 7.54 3.47
CA ASN A 39 13.57 8.93 3.92
C ASN A 39 14.55 9.73 3.06
N THR A 40 15.71 9.16 2.74
CA THR A 40 16.71 9.80 1.88
C THR A 40 16.14 10.08 0.49
N THR A 41 15.42 9.12 -0.10
CA THR A 41 14.79 9.25 -1.42
C THR A 41 13.71 10.32 -1.42
N VAL A 42 12.86 10.35 -0.38
CA VAL A 42 11.82 11.37 -0.20
C VAL A 42 12.47 12.76 -0.18
N ILE A 43 13.44 12.99 0.71
CA ILE A 43 14.10 14.30 0.85
C ILE A 43 14.81 14.73 -0.43
N ASN A 44 15.59 13.85 -1.03
CA ASN A 44 16.30 14.16 -2.29
C ASN A 44 15.35 14.54 -3.42
N ARG A 45 14.13 14.01 -3.43
CA ARG A 45 13.12 14.34 -4.44
C ARG A 45 12.37 15.63 -4.15
N ILE A 46 11.96 15.86 -2.90
CA ILE A 46 11.08 16.99 -2.57
C ILE A 46 11.85 18.27 -2.28
N SER A 47 13.06 18.21 -1.72
CA SER A 47 13.80 19.41 -1.32
C SER A 47 14.04 20.40 -2.46
N PRO A 48 14.44 19.97 -3.68
CA PRO A 48 14.59 20.89 -4.81
C PRO A 48 13.28 21.58 -5.19
N LEU A 49 12.17 20.84 -5.21
CA LEU A 49 10.84 21.37 -5.57
C LEU A 49 10.37 22.42 -4.56
N LEU A 50 10.62 22.17 -3.27
CA LEU A 50 10.29 23.12 -2.20
C LEU A 50 11.16 24.39 -2.28
N GLN A 51 12.43 24.26 -2.64
CA GLN A 51 13.33 25.40 -2.84
C GLN A 51 12.89 26.28 -4.03
N GLU A 52 12.33 25.67 -5.07
CA GLU A 52 11.73 26.35 -6.23
C GLU A 52 10.33 26.92 -5.96
N GLN A 53 9.81 26.75 -4.73
CA GLN A 53 8.47 27.19 -4.30
C GLN A 53 7.31 26.55 -5.09
N GLU A 54 7.56 25.38 -5.68
CA GLU A 54 6.52 24.59 -6.33
C GLU A 54 5.62 23.91 -5.29
N PRO A 55 4.31 23.80 -5.54
CA PRO A 55 3.44 22.97 -4.70
C PRO A 55 3.88 21.51 -4.75
N VAL A 56 4.09 20.91 -3.58
CA VAL A 56 4.53 19.52 -3.45
C VAL A 56 3.45 18.71 -2.74
N TYR A 57 2.97 17.67 -3.43
CA TYR A 57 1.95 16.74 -2.94
C TYR A 57 2.54 15.35 -2.90
N CYS A 58 2.62 14.75 -1.71
CA CYS A 58 3.33 13.49 -1.51
C CYS A 58 2.51 12.48 -0.72
N ILE A 59 2.59 11.21 -1.12
CA ILE A 59 2.12 10.09 -0.33
C ILE A 59 3.31 9.18 -0.05
N ILE A 60 3.51 8.82 1.21
CA ILE A 60 4.46 7.78 1.62
C ILE A 60 3.66 6.54 1.99
N LEU A 61 4.00 5.41 1.37
CA LEU A 61 3.47 4.10 1.69
C LEU A 61 4.49 3.36 2.55
N ARG A 62 4.03 2.80 3.67
CA ARG A 62 4.86 2.00 4.56
C ARG A 62 4.07 0.80 5.05
N ASP A 63 4.76 -0.32 5.16
CA ASP A 63 4.29 -1.44 5.97
C ASP A 63 4.58 -1.12 7.45
N LEU A 64 3.81 -1.72 8.36
CA LEU A 64 4.08 -1.65 9.80
C LEU A 64 4.74 -2.96 10.24
N ASP A 65 6.06 -2.95 10.41
CA ASP A 65 6.83 -4.12 10.84
C ASP A 65 6.77 -4.33 12.36
N ALA A 66 5.55 -4.44 12.90
CA ALA A 66 5.32 -4.59 14.34
C ALA A 66 6.03 -5.82 14.94
N HIS A 67 6.20 -6.88 14.16
CA HIS A 67 6.94 -8.09 14.54
C HIS A 67 8.45 -7.85 14.75
N MET A 68 9.01 -6.79 14.17
CA MET A 68 10.39 -6.34 14.36
C MET A 68 10.51 -5.24 15.42
N GLY A 69 9.40 -4.92 16.13
CA GLY A 69 9.35 -3.83 17.11
C GLY A 69 9.19 -2.44 16.52
N GLU A 70 8.92 -2.31 15.22
CA GLU A 70 8.58 -1.01 14.61
C GLU A 70 7.20 -0.56 15.11
N THR A 71 7.11 0.71 15.50
CA THR A 71 5.86 1.33 15.95
C THR A 71 5.45 2.44 14.99
N GLN A 72 4.15 2.76 14.97
CA GLN A 72 3.65 3.90 14.21
C GLN A 72 4.40 5.20 14.59
N THR A 73 4.59 5.42 15.89
CA THR A 73 5.33 6.57 16.43
C THR A 73 6.77 6.63 15.90
N SER A 74 7.49 5.51 15.88
CA SER A 74 8.87 5.49 15.37
C SER A 74 8.95 5.77 13.87
N ILE A 75 7.97 5.31 13.08
CA ILE A 75 7.90 5.62 11.64
C ILE A 75 7.71 7.13 11.44
N PHE A 76 6.74 7.72 12.12
CA PHE A 76 6.46 9.15 11.95
C PHE A 76 7.59 10.03 12.44
N GLN A 77 8.18 9.71 13.59
CA GLN A 77 9.36 10.43 14.08
C GLN A 77 10.50 10.37 13.06
N SER A 78 10.76 9.19 12.49
CA SER A 78 11.79 9.01 11.48
C SER A 78 11.55 9.88 10.23
N ILE A 79 10.31 9.94 9.74
CA ILE A 79 9.94 10.78 8.59
C ILE A 79 10.02 12.26 8.95
N SER A 80 9.45 12.68 10.09
CA SER A 80 9.46 14.06 10.56
C SER A 80 10.88 14.59 10.78
N ASP A 81 11.77 13.79 11.39
CA ASP A 81 13.17 14.14 11.57
C ASP A 81 13.90 14.27 10.23
N ALA A 82 13.60 13.40 9.28
CA ALA A 82 14.17 13.49 7.93
C ALA A 82 13.69 14.77 7.21
N LEU A 83 12.40 15.09 7.31
CA LEU A 83 11.84 16.33 6.76
C LEU A 83 12.47 17.56 7.39
N GLN A 84 12.57 17.61 8.72
CA GLN A 84 13.20 18.72 9.41
C GLN A 84 14.66 18.91 8.96
N ARG A 85 15.45 17.83 8.93
CA ARG A 85 16.84 17.90 8.45
C ARG A 85 16.91 18.35 6.99
N GLY A 86 16.06 17.81 6.12
CA GLY A 86 16.02 18.14 4.70
C GLY A 86 15.62 19.58 4.42
N LEU A 87 14.66 20.12 5.17
CA LEU A 87 14.21 21.51 5.10
C LEU A 87 15.27 22.48 5.64
N ASN A 88 15.85 22.17 6.80
CA ASN A 88 16.92 22.98 7.37
C ASN A 88 18.14 23.05 6.43
N ALA A 89 18.45 21.95 5.73
CA ALA A 89 19.55 21.90 4.77
C ALA A 89 19.35 22.83 3.54
N ILE A 90 18.11 23.13 3.18
CA ILE A 90 17.76 24.09 2.11
C ILE A 90 17.44 25.49 2.65
N GLY A 91 17.75 25.77 3.92
CA GLY A 91 17.58 27.09 4.55
C GLY A 91 16.17 27.36 5.08
N VAL A 92 15.28 26.38 5.06
CA VAL A 92 13.91 26.48 5.60
C VAL A 92 13.92 26.01 7.05
N GLN A 93 14.03 26.95 7.99
CA GLN A 93 14.03 26.65 9.43
C GLN A 93 12.62 26.30 9.89
N VAL A 94 12.41 25.05 10.27
CA VAL A 94 11.14 24.57 10.82
C VAL A 94 11.36 23.76 12.10
N ASP A 95 10.40 23.85 13.00
CA ASP A 95 10.26 22.89 14.08
C ASP A 95 9.95 21.50 13.51
N THR A 96 10.15 20.46 14.32
CA THR A 96 9.91 19.08 13.91
C THR A 96 8.45 18.92 13.45
N PRO A 97 8.20 18.61 12.16
CA PRO A 97 6.85 18.54 11.63
C PRO A 97 5.99 17.53 12.38
N GLN A 98 4.80 17.95 12.82
CA GLN A 98 3.87 17.08 13.52
C GLN A 98 2.87 16.48 12.54
N MET A 99 2.82 15.16 12.47
CA MET A 99 1.80 14.45 11.70
C MET A 99 0.53 14.28 12.52
N ILE A 100 -0.62 14.54 11.92
CA ILE A 100 -1.93 14.39 12.53
C ILE A 100 -2.60 13.17 11.92
N GLN A 101 -3.08 12.25 12.75
CA GLN A 101 -3.85 11.10 12.27
C GLN A 101 -5.13 11.57 11.59
N ASP A 102 -5.52 10.92 10.49
CA ASP A 102 -6.82 11.15 9.90
C ASP A 102 -7.96 10.78 10.87
N SER A 103 -9.04 11.56 10.85
CA SER A 103 -10.15 11.39 11.78
C SER A 103 -10.99 10.13 11.49
N THR A 104 -10.94 9.61 10.27
CA THR A 104 -11.75 8.48 9.82
C THR A 104 -10.90 7.21 9.64
N HIS A 105 -9.64 7.37 9.25
CA HIS A 105 -8.74 6.29 8.90
C HIS A 105 -7.52 6.27 9.82
N VAL A 106 -7.54 5.37 10.81
CA VAL A 106 -6.49 5.22 11.82
C VAL A 106 -5.11 4.90 11.25
N ASN A 107 -5.03 4.46 10.00
CA ASN A 107 -3.79 4.11 9.31
C ASN A 107 -3.33 5.17 8.30
N VAL A 108 -3.91 6.37 8.34
CA VAL A 108 -3.52 7.51 7.50
C VAL A 108 -3.11 8.67 8.40
N TYR A 109 -1.98 9.29 8.08
CA TYR A 109 -1.44 10.43 8.81
C TYR A 109 -1.15 11.56 7.85
N ARG A 110 -1.37 12.79 8.30
CA ARG A 110 -1.45 13.98 7.46
C ARG A 110 -0.50 15.04 7.98
N LEU A 111 0.18 15.70 7.06
CA LEU A 111 1.05 16.83 7.34
C LEU A 111 0.79 17.90 6.27
N MET A 112 0.57 19.13 6.73
CA MET A 112 0.38 20.29 5.88
C MET A 112 1.29 21.42 6.36
N MET A 113 2.07 21.98 5.45
CA MET A 113 2.87 23.18 5.68
C MET A 113 2.45 24.24 4.65
N PRO A 114 1.44 25.08 4.95
CA PRO A 114 0.86 26.02 3.99
C PRO A 114 1.88 26.99 3.40
N ASP A 115 2.79 27.49 4.23
CA ASP A 115 3.83 28.45 3.82
C ASP A 115 4.80 27.88 2.79
N LEU A 116 4.93 26.55 2.76
CA LEU A 116 5.76 25.81 1.80
C LEU A 116 4.95 25.19 0.66
N LYS A 117 3.62 25.40 0.63
CA LYS A 117 2.69 24.72 -0.30
C LYS A 117 2.91 23.19 -0.31
N PHE A 118 3.23 22.62 0.85
CA PHE A 118 3.58 21.22 0.99
C PHE A 118 2.49 20.43 1.71
N ARG A 119 2.07 19.31 1.11
CA ARG A 119 1.16 18.34 1.72
C ARG A 119 1.75 16.94 1.61
N LEU A 120 1.73 16.24 2.73
CA LEU A 120 2.18 14.86 2.84
C LEU A 120 1.11 14.02 3.54
N ALA A 121 0.78 12.88 2.94
CA ALA A 121 0.09 11.81 3.63
C ALA A 121 1.03 10.62 3.82
N VAL A 122 0.92 9.94 4.96
CA VAL A 122 1.57 8.65 5.22
C VAL A 122 0.45 7.61 5.38
N HIS A 123 0.45 6.60 4.52
CA HIS A 123 -0.45 5.46 4.61
C HIS A 123 0.32 4.25 5.14
N LEU A 124 -0.12 3.74 6.29
CA LEU A 124 0.41 2.51 6.87
C LEU A 124 -0.45 1.31 6.45
N ALA A 125 0.15 0.29 5.86
CA ALA A 125 -0.51 -0.99 5.67
C ALA A 125 -0.65 -1.69 7.04
N THR A 126 -1.85 -1.66 7.60
CA THR A 126 -2.15 -2.27 8.92
C THR A 126 -3.09 -3.46 8.83
N LYS A 127 -3.81 -3.62 7.71
CA LYS A 127 -4.72 -4.73 7.49
C LYS A 127 -3.97 -6.06 7.48
N ARG A 128 -4.52 -7.05 8.18
CA ARG A 128 -4.15 -8.47 8.04
C ARG A 128 -5.38 -9.21 7.57
N TRP A 129 -5.28 -9.88 6.43
CA TRP A 129 -6.36 -10.70 5.93
C TRP A 129 -6.56 -11.95 6.80
N HIS A 130 -5.48 -12.52 7.35
CA HIS A 130 -5.52 -13.66 8.26
C HIS A 130 -4.73 -13.38 9.54
N GLU A 131 -5.23 -13.87 10.69
CA GLU A 131 -4.63 -13.58 12.01
C GLU A 131 -3.22 -14.15 12.19
N CYS A 132 -2.91 -15.26 11.52
CA CYS A 132 -1.59 -15.89 11.56
C CYS A 132 -0.52 -15.13 10.77
N PHE A 133 -0.89 -14.08 10.02
CA PHE A 133 0.09 -13.33 9.26
C PHE A 133 1.01 -12.51 10.16
N ILE A 134 2.31 -12.63 9.89
CA ILE A 134 3.36 -11.94 10.63
C ILE A 134 3.42 -10.46 10.20
N LYS A 135 3.09 -10.18 8.95
CA LYS A 135 3.17 -8.86 8.31
C LYS A 135 1.79 -8.37 7.87
N SER A 136 1.64 -7.06 7.88
CA SER A 136 0.53 -6.35 7.24
C SER A 136 1.11 -5.57 6.07
N THR A 137 0.72 -5.90 4.84
CA THR A 137 1.23 -5.22 3.63
C THR A 137 0.09 -4.84 2.70
N ILE A 138 0.40 -4.15 1.60
CA ILE A 138 -0.61 -3.88 0.56
C ILE A 138 -1.16 -5.18 -0.07
N ASP A 139 -0.40 -6.28 -0.02
CA ASP A 139 -0.83 -7.57 -0.58
C ASP A 139 -2.07 -8.11 0.18
N ASP A 140 -2.26 -7.77 1.46
CA ASP A 140 -3.47 -8.10 2.23
C ASP A 140 -4.73 -7.50 1.61
N TYR A 141 -4.66 -6.25 1.18
CA TYR A 141 -5.76 -5.53 0.54
C TYR A 141 -6.06 -6.12 -0.85
N VAL A 142 -5.00 -6.47 -1.59
CA VAL A 142 -5.13 -7.12 -2.90
C VAL A 142 -5.78 -8.50 -2.76
N LEU A 143 -5.38 -9.28 -1.76
CA LEU A 143 -5.95 -10.61 -1.50
C LEU A 143 -7.43 -10.51 -1.13
N GLU A 144 -7.79 -9.60 -0.23
CA GLU A 144 -9.19 -9.36 0.11
C GLU A 144 -10.01 -8.96 -1.13
N LEU A 145 -9.49 -8.05 -1.96
CA LEU A 145 -10.17 -7.63 -3.19
C LEU A 145 -10.35 -8.83 -4.15
N ALA A 146 -9.36 -9.69 -4.26
CA ALA A 146 -9.42 -10.89 -5.11
C ALA A 146 -10.44 -11.92 -4.61
N LEU A 147 -10.83 -11.86 -3.34
CA LEU A 147 -11.82 -12.73 -2.71
C LEU A 147 -13.23 -12.13 -2.70
N ARG A 148 -13.41 -10.85 -3.12
CA ARG A 148 -14.74 -10.26 -3.32
C ARG A 148 -15.50 -11.01 -4.41
N GLN A 149 -16.81 -11.19 -4.20
CA GLN A 149 -17.66 -12.05 -5.03
C GLN A 149 -17.55 -11.74 -6.53
N ASN A 150 -17.66 -10.46 -6.91
CA ASN A 150 -17.61 -10.05 -8.31
C ASN A 150 -16.22 -10.25 -8.91
N THR A 151 -15.16 -9.96 -8.15
CA THR A 151 -13.78 -10.17 -8.58
C THR A 151 -13.49 -11.66 -8.79
N VAL A 152 -13.89 -12.53 -7.86
CA VAL A 152 -13.65 -13.97 -7.99
C VAL A 152 -14.43 -14.59 -9.14
N ILE A 153 -15.65 -14.10 -9.44
CA ILE A 153 -16.41 -14.53 -10.62
C ILE A 153 -15.59 -14.29 -11.89
N GLU A 154 -15.00 -13.11 -12.04
CA GLU A 154 -14.18 -12.78 -13.20
C GLU A 154 -12.87 -13.56 -13.25
N LEU A 155 -12.23 -13.79 -12.11
CA LEU A 155 -10.99 -14.58 -12.03
C LEU A 155 -11.23 -16.07 -12.32
N ALA A 156 -12.34 -16.64 -11.84
CA ALA A 156 -12.70 -18.05 -12.01
C ALA A 156 -12.95 -18.44 -13.47
N LYS A 157 -13.41 -17.50 -14.31
CA LYS A 157 -13.59 -17.71 -15.76
C LYS A 157 -12.34 -18.25 -16.44
N LYS A 158 -11.13 -17.89 -15.98
CA LYS A 158 -9.87 -18.36 -16.56
C LYS A 158 -9.63 -19.87 -16.41
N VAL A 159 -10.20 -20.47 -15.36
CA VAL A 159 -9.96 -21.88 -15.01
C VAL A 159 -11.22 -22.73 -15.03
N SER A 160 -12.36 -22.13 -15.41
CA SER A 160 -13.64 -22.84 -15.63
C SER A 160 -14.10 -23.64 -14.40
N ILE A 161 -13.90 -23.09 -13.20
CA ILE A 161 -14.44 -23.64 -11.96
C ILE A 161 -15.45 -22.67 -11.35
N PRO A 162 -16.40 -23.16 -10.54
CA PRO A 162 -17.29 -22.29 -9.77
C PRO A 162 -16.51 -21.33 -8.84
N PRO A 163 -16.96 -20.07 -8.68
CA PRO A 163 -16.24 -19.09 -7.86
C PRO A 163 -16.07 -19.48 -6.39
N ASP A 164 -17.08 -20.11 -5.80
CA ASP A 164 -17.05 -20.69 -4.45
C ASP A 164 -15.99 -21.79 -4.32
N ARG A 165 -15.83 -22.64 -5.36
CA ARG A 165 -14.78 -23.65 -5.42
C ARG A 165 -13.39 -23.03 -5.55
N LEU A 166 -13.27 -21.88 -6.23
CA LEU A 166 -12.01 -21.13 -6.28
C LEU A 166 -11.65 -20.58 -4.90
N ILE A 167 -12.58 -19.89 -4.22
CA ILE A 167 -12.36 -19.39 -2.85
C ILE A 167 -11.91 -20.53 -1.94
N ALA A 168 -12.69 -21.62 -1.86
CA ALA A 168 -12.37 -22.76 -1.00
C ALA A 168 -10.98 -23.36 -1.29
N LYS A 169 -10.54 -23.37 -2.55
CA LYS A 169 -9.18 -23.82 -2.90
C LYS A 169 -8.09 -22.93 -2.30
N ILE A 170 -8.28 -21.62 -2.36
CA ILE A 170 -7.29 -20.65 -1.90
C ILE A 170 -7.25 -20.59 -0.38
N THR A 171 -8.42 -20.58 0.27
CA THR A 171 -8.53 -20.29 1.70
C THR A 171 -8.51 -21.54 2.58
N GLU A 172 -8.86 -22.71 2.02
CA GLU A 172 -9.05 -23.93 2.82
C GLU A 172 -8.29 -25.14 2.25
N GLU A 173 -8.61 -25.60 1.04
CA GLU A 173 -8.14 -26.90 0.53
C GLU A 173 -6.62 -26.96 0.39
N ILE A 174 -5.99 -25.95 -0.23
CA ILE A 174 -4.53 -25.93 -0.42
C ILE A 174 -3.80 -25.69 0.91
N PRO A 175 -4.19 -24.70 1.74
CA PRO A 175 -3.60 -24.57 3.08
C PRO A 175 -3.71 -25.84 3.93
N ALA A 176 -4.86 -26.52 3.92
CA ALA A 176 -5.05 -27.78 4.63
C ALA A 176 -4.16 -28.91 4.07
N LEU A 177 -3.98 -28.96 2.75
CA LEU A 177 -3.08 -29.92 2.13
C LEU A 177 -1.63 -29.70 2.58
N LEU A 178 -1.16 -28.44 2.61
CA LEU A 178 0.19 -28.08 3.06
C LEU A 178 0.43 -28.49 4.52
N ARG A 179 -0.56 -28.21 5.40
CA ARG A 179 -0.51 -28.58 6.82
C ARG A 179 -0.62 -30.08 7.09
N SER A 180 -1.17 -30.87 6.16
CA SER A 180 -1.45 -32.28 6.42
C SER A 180 -0.20 -33.05 6.86
N ASN A 181 -0.39 -34.09 7.68
CA ASN A 181 0.70 -34.90 8.26
C ASN A 181 1.66 -35.51 7.23
N ALA A 182 1.29 -35.56 5.95
CA ALA A 182 2.14 -36.03 4.86
C ALA A 182 3.13 -34.95 4.34
N ASN A 183 2.80 -33.66 4.49
CA ASN A 183 3.59 -32.55 3.96
C ASN A 183 4.31 -31.74 5.05
N GLY A 184 3.69 -31.58 6.23
CA GLY A 184 4.32 -30.94 7.40
C GLY A 184 4.82 -29.52 7.17
N ILE A 185 4.23 -28.80 6.20
CA ILE A 185 4.59 -27.42 5.89
C ILE A 185 3.75 -26.53 6.82
N ASP A 186 4.44 -25.67 7.58
CA ASP A 186 3.81 -24.68 8.46
C ASP A 186 2.89 -23.74 7.68
N ASP A 187 2.01 -23.04 8.40
CA ASP A 187 1.08 -22.11 7.78
C ASP A 187 1.79 -21.04 6.94
N LEU A 188 1.18 -20.70 5.81
CA LEU A 188 1.60 -19.54 5.02
C LEU A 188 1.40 -18.28 5.88
N THR A 189 2.47 -17.56 6.17
CA THR A 189 2.50 -16.47 7.16
C THR A 189 2.45 -15.06 6.57
N GLU A 190 2.34 -14.94 5.24
CA GLU A 190 2.27 -13.67 4.54
C GLU A 190 1.18 -13.69 3.46
N ALA A 191 0.45 -12.57 3.31
CA ALA A 191 -0.56 -12.40 2.26
C ALA A 191 0.03 -12.62 0.85
N LYS A 192 1.31 -12.26 0.67
CA LYS A 192 2.06 -12.45 -0.57
C LYS A 192 2.12 -13.89 -1.03
N ASP A 193 2.16 -14.85 -0.11
CA ASP A 193 2.19 -16.27 -0.45
C ASP A 193 0.82 -16.77 -0.89
N TYR A 194 -0.25 -16.31 -0.24
CA TYR A 194 -1.61 -16.54 -0.72
C TYR A 194 -1.86 -15.90 -2.09
N VAL A 195 -1.35 -14.69 -2.34
CA VAL A 195 -1.40 -14.03 -3.66
C VAL A 195 -0.71 -14.89 -4.72
N ARG A 196 0.47 -15.43 -4.45
CA ARG A 196 1.20 -16.32 -5.37
C ARG A 196 0.44 -17.63 -5.62
N LEU A 197 -0.10 -18.24 -4.57
CA LEU A 197 -0.89 -19.46 -4.64
C LEU A 197 -2.16 -19.23 -5.45
N TYR A 198 -2.87 -18.14 -5.18
CA TYR A 198 -4.05 -17.74 -5.94
C TYR A 198 -3.68 -17.54 -7.41
N ALA A 199 -2.66 -16.75 -7.70
CA ALA A 199 -2.18 -16.55 -9.06
C ALA A 199 -1.86 -17.88 -9.77
N ALA A 200 -1.24 -18.85 -9.08
CA ALA A 200 -0.96 -20.16 -9.62
C ALA A 200 -2.23 -20.96 -9.93
N VAL A 201 -3.20 -20.99 -9.00
CA VAL A 201 -4.48 -21.69 -9.18
C VAL A 201 -5.25 -21.16 -10.38
N VAL A 202 -5.30 -19.83 -10.58
CA VAL A 202 -5.98 -19.22 -11.73
C VAL A 202 -5.12 -19.17 -13.01
N LYS A 203 -3.97 -19.85 -13.02
CA LYS A 203 -3.02 -19.89 -14.16
C LYS A 203 -2.60 -18.49 -14.64
N SER A 204 -2.38 -17.58 -13.68
CA SER A 204 -1.84 -16.25 -13.89
C SER A 204 -0.33 -16.22 -13.69
N ALA A 205 0.33 -15.14 -14.09
CA ALA A 205 1.72 -14.89 -13.66
C ALA A 205 1.72 -14.75 -12.13
N THR A 206 2.65 -15.45 -11.45
CA THR A 206 2.74 -15.53 -9.99
C THR A 206 3.44 -14.34 -9.34
N SER A 207 3.82 -13.33 -10.14
CA SER A 207 4.30 -12.04 -9.61
C SER A 207 3.16 -11.33 -8.88
N PRO A 208 3.33 -10.97 -7.58
CA PRO A 208 2.29 -10.28 -6.82
C PRO A 208 1.82 -8.97 -7.47
N ALA A 209 2.74 -8.19 -8.05
CA ALA A 209 2.39 -6.95 -8.75
C ALA A 209 1.52 -7.21 -9.99
N VAL A 210 1.82 -8.25 -10.77
CA VAL A 210 1.01 -8.61 -11.95
C VAL A 210 -0.34 -9.17 -11.53
N PHE A 211 -0.40 -9.90 -10.42
CA PHE A 211 -1.67 -10.36 -9.86
C PHE A 211 -2.51 -9.17 -9.38
N ALA A 212 -1.93 -8.24 -8.62
CA ALA A 212 -2.61 -7.02 -8.18
C ALA A 212 -3.19 -6.21 -9.34
N GLU A 213 -2.39 -5.94 -10.38
CA GLU A 213 -2.86 -5.25 -11.59
C GLU A 213 -4.07 -5.96 -12.23
N ARG A 214 -4.03 -7.30 -12.33
CA ARG A 214 -5.12 -8.09 -12.92
C ARG A 214 -6.36 -8.11 -12.02
N THR A 215 -6.18 -8.25 -10.72
CA THR A 215 -7.27 -8.21 -9.73
C THR A 215 -7.97 -6.86 -9.79
N MET A 216 -7.22 -5.76 -9.73
CA MET A 216 -7.73 -4.40 -9.83
C MET A 216 -8.45 -4.13 -11.17
N ALA A 217 -8.00 -4.75 -12.27
CA ALA A 217 -8.65 -4.63 -13.57
C ALA A 217 -9.95 -5.45 -13.70
N LYS A 218 -10.21 -6.38 -12.78
CA LYS A 218 -11.41 -7.25 -12.78
C LYS A 218 -12.40 -6.92 -11.66
N ALA A 219 -11.94 -6.25 -10.62
CA ALA A 219 -12.78 -5.80 -9.53
C ALA A 219 -13.74 -4.68 -9.95
N GLN A 220 -14.87 -4.59 -9.26
CA GLN A 220 -15.76 -3.45 -9.38
C GLN A 220 -15.17 -2.24 -8.66
N GLU A 221 -15.41 -1.04 -9.19
CA GLU A 221 -14.90 0.19 -8.59
C GLU A 221 -15.37 0.38 -7.14
N ALA A 222 -16.61 0.01 -6.83
CA ALA A 222 -17.14 0.07 -5.46
C ALA A 222 -16.31 -0.79 -4.48
N ASP A 223 -15.94 -2.01 -4.86
CA ASP A 223 -15.11 -2.89 -4.02
C ASP A 223 -13.69 -2.33 -3.84
N ILE A 224 -13.11 -1.74 -4.90
CA ILE A 224 -11.81 -1.07 -4.82
C ILE A 224 -11.90 0.12 -3.86
N CYS A 225 -12.94 0.95 -3.99
CA CYS A 225 -13.14 2.12 -3.14
C CYS A 225 -13.36 1.76 -1.68
N GLU A 226 -14.09 0.68 -1.40
CA GLU A 226 -14.30 0.18 -0.03
C GLU A 226 -12.99 -0.31 0.60
N ILE A 227 -12.25 -1.18 -0.10
CA ILE A 227 -11.05 -1.82 0.46
C ILE A 227 -9.89 -0.83 0.58
N PHE A 228 -9.69 0.01 -0.44
CA PHE A 228 -8.59 0.97 -0.49
C PHE A 228 -9.01 2.36 0.01
N GLN A 229 -10.12 2.48 0.73
CA GLN A 229 -10.62 3.75 1.26
C GLN A 229 -9.55 4.56 2.02
N PRO A 230 -8.70 3.96 2.89
CA PRO A 230 -7.64 4.72 3.56
C PRO A 230 -6.62 5.31 2.57
N LEU A 231 -6.25 4.57 1.53
CA LEU A 231 -5.33 5.06 0.51
C LEU A 231 -5.99 6.16 -0.34
N ILE A 232 -7.28 6.03 -0.66
CA ILE A 232 -8.07 7.07 -1.32
C ILE A 232 -8.09 8.35 -0.48
N ALA A 233 -8.35 8.24 0.82
CA ALA A 233 -8.35 9.38 1.73
C ALA A 233 -6.96 10.08 1.83
N ALA A 234 -5.87 9.33 1.62
CA ALA A 234 -4.54 9.91 1.49
C ALA A 234 -4.38 10.72 0.19
N PHE A 235 -4.88 10.20 -0.94
CA PHE A 235 -4.92 10.91 -2.22
C PHE A 235 -5.79 12.17 -2.17
N GLU A 236 -6.99 12.08 -1.61
CA GLU A 236 -7.92 13.20 -1.46
C GLU A 236 -7.31 14.32 -0.60
N PHE A 237 -6.72 13.97 0.55
CA PHE A 237 -6.07 14.96 1.42
C PHE A 237 -4.95 15.73 0.72
N VAL A 238 -4.01 15.02 0.09
CA VAL A 238 -2.90 15.72 -0.59
C VAL A 238 -3.41 16.47 -1.81
N GLY A 239 -4.41 15.93 -2.50
CA GLY A 239 -5.05 16.54 -3.65
C GLY A 239 -5.90 17.77 -3.34
N GLY A 240 -6.22 18.02 -2.07
CA GLY A 240 -6.97 19.19 -1.62
C GLY A 240 -8.47 19.10 -1.78
N ALA A 241 -9.01 17.89 -1.76
CA ALA A 241 -10.43 17.64 -1.56
C ALA A 241 -10.79 17.77 -0.07
#